data_AF-A0A941AU71-F1
#
_entry.id   AF-A0A941AU71-F1
#
_cell.length_a   1.000
_cell.length_b   1.000
_cell.length_c   1.000
_cell.angle_alpha   90.00
_cell.angle_beta   90.00
_cell.angle_gamma   90.00
#
_symmetry.space_group_name_H-M   'P 1'
#
loop_
_entity.id
_entity.type
_entity.pdbx_description
1 polymer ?
#
loop_
_entity_poly.entity_id
_entity_poly.type
_entity_poly.pdbx_seq_one_letter_code
_entity_poly.pdbx_strand_id
1 'polypeptide(L)'
;MTTPQIKRPKRLWVASLMNILVGCLSLAMLIFVTTSSRVATVQLSAGTAAMAAVTAGFLVVSSVMALLGKPRWRRLMLLGALAFYGSVMVQSALLLAQAQDSLVPASKLISHVIRSGLELAINLWALLSLKTRQYFGRELAAT
;
A
#
# COMPACT_ATOMS: atom_id res chain seq x y z
N MET A 1 -39.59 0.04 3.65
CA MET A 1 -38.60 -0.15 4.73
C MET A 1 -37.24 0.26 4.19
N THR A 2 -36.71 1.42 4.59
CA THR A 2 -35.35 1.83 4.23
C THR A 2 -34.37 1.10 5.14
N THR A 3 -33.56 0.21 4.58
CA THR A 3 -32.45 -0.39 5.32
C THR A 3 -31.55 0.72 5.87
N PRO A 4 -31.19 0.70 7.16
CA PRO A 4 -30.36 1.75 7.74
C PRO A 4 -29.02 1.80 7.01
N GLN A 5 -28.72 2.91 6.35
CA GLN A 5 -27.40 3.14 5.72
C GLN A 5 -26.33 3.15 6.81
N ILE A 6 -25.52 2.09 6.86
CA ILE A 6 -24.42 2.00 7.80
C ILE A 6 -23.30 2.91 7.30
N LYS A 7 -23.00 3.95 8.10
CA LYS A 7 -21.93 4.89 7.80
C LYS A 7 -20.58 4.17 7.75
N ARG A 8 -19.84 4.36 6.65
CA ARG A 8 -18.50 3.79 6.47
C ARG A 8 -17.57 4.18 7.62
N PRO A 9 -16.79 3.23 8.18
CA PRO A 9 -15.84 3.54 9.25
C PRO A 9 -14.78 4.55 8.79
N LYS A 10 -14.58 5.63 9.55
CA LYS A 10 -13.54 6.65 9.24
C LYS A 10 -12.13 6.04 9.09
N ARG A 11 -11.85 4.96 9.82
CA ARG A 11 -10.56 4.25 9.77
C ARG A 11 -10.29 3.60 8.41
N LEU A 12 -11.34 3.05 7.79
CA LEU A 12 -11.25 2.47 6.45
C LEU A 12 -10.94 3.55 5.41
N TRP A 13 -11.57 4.73 5.55
CA TRP A 13 -11.29 5.90 4.71
C TRP A 13 -9.82 6.32 4.78
N VAL A 14 -9.29 6.46 5.99
CA VAL A 14 -7.89 6.87 6.20
C VAL A 14 -6.92 5.88 5.55
N ALA A 15 -7.04 4.58 5.86
CA ALA A 15 -6.12 3.58 5.32
C ALA A 15 -6.23 3.47 3.78
N SER A 16 -7.44 3.49 3.24
CA SER A 16 -7.64 3.32 1.80
C SER A 16 -7.17 4.54 1.02
N LEU A 17 -7.45 5.75 1.49
CA LEU A 17 -7.00 6.97 0.82
C LEU A 17 -5.47 7.07 0.85
N MET A 18 -4.85 6.75 1.99
CA MET A 18 -3.39 6.68 2.12
C MET A 18 -2.78 5.70 1.12
N ASN A 19 -3.31 4.46 1.04
CA ASN A 19 -2.83 3.46 0.11
C ASN A 19 -2.97 3.89 -1.36
N ILE A 20 -4.10 4.52 -1.70
CA ILE A 20 -4.34 5.03 -3.07
C ILE A 20 -3.31 6.11 -3.40
N LEU A 21 -3.12 7.09 -2.51
CA LEU A 21 -2.17 8.19 -2.74
C LEU A 21 -0.73 7.67 -2.89
N VAL A 22 -0.31 6.76 -2.00
CA VAL A 22 1.04 6.17 -2.07
C VAL A 22 1.21 5.31 -3.32
N GLY A 23 0.21 4.49 -3.67
CA GLY A 23 0.25 3.67 -4.87
C GLY A 23 0.32 4.50 -6.15
N CYS A 24 -0.52 5.55 -6.26
CA CYS A 24 -0.47 6.47 -7.40
C CYS A 24 0.86 7.22 -7.49
N LEU A 25 1.38 7.72 -6.37
CA LEU A 25 2.69 8.38 -6.34
C LEU A 25 3.82 7.42 -6.77
N SER A 26 3.75 6.16 -6.34
CA SER A 26 4.74 5.15 -6.70
C SER A 26 4.69 4.80 -8.18
N LEU A 27 3.49 4.71 -8.77
CA LEU A 27 3.32 4.53 -10.22
C LEU A 27 3.85 5.74 -11.00
N ALA A 28 3.56 6.96 -10.55
CA ALA A 28 4.07 8.18 -11.18
C ALA A 28 5.60 8.23 -11.15
N MET A 29 6.21 7.88 -10.02
CA MET A 29 7.67 7.81 -9.89
C MET A 29 8.28 6.69 -10.73
N LEU A 30 7.61 5.53 -10.82
CA LEU A 30 8.04 4.46 -11.69
C LEU A 30 8.04 4.90 -13.16
N ILE A 31 6.96 5.54 -13.63
CA ILE A 31 6.87 6.10 -14.98
C ILE A 31 7.97 7.14 -15.21
N PHE A 32 8.22 8.00 -14.22
CA PHE A 32 9.29 8.99 -14.31
C PHE A 32 10.65 8.33 -14.47
N VAL A 33 10.99 7.33 -13.65
CA VAL A 33 12.29 6.63 -13.73
C VAL A 33 12.45 5.86 -15.04
N THR A 34 11.38 5.27 -15.59
CA THR A 34 11.46 4.48 -16.83
C THR A 34 11.49 5.33 -18.10
N THR A 35 10.97 6.56 -18.06
CA THR A 35 10.88 7.42 -19.26
C THR A 35 11.85 8.59 -19.26
N SER A 36 12.37 8.99 -18.10
CA SER A 36 13.22 10.17 -17.96
C SER A 36 14.69 9.87 -18.23
N SER A 37 15.27 10.56 -19.22
CA SER A 37 16.70 10.52 -19.52
C SER A 37 17.58 11.06 -18.39
N ARG A 38 17.02 11.83 -17.44
CA ARG A 38 17.76 12.39 -16.30
C ARG A 38 18.17 11.35 -15.25
N VAL A 39 17.56 10.16 -15.29
CA VAL A 39 17.78 9.08 -14.32
C VAL A 39 18.28 7.80 -15.01
N ALA A 40 18.87 7.93 -16.20
CA ALA A 40 19.35 6.80 -17.02
C ALA A 40 20.38 5.89 -16.33
N THR A 41 21.01 6.36 -15.24
CA THR A 41 21.91 5.56 -14.40
C THR A 41 21.17 4.56 -13.51
N VAL A 42 19.88 4.76 -13.26
CA VAL A 42 19.02 3.85 -12.50
C VAL A 42 18.42 2.84 -13.47
N GLN A 43 19.18 1.80 -13.80
CA GLN A 43 18.69 0.72 -14.65
C GLN A 43 17.75 -0.19 -13.85
N LEU A 44 16.43 0.06 -13.92
CA LEU A 44 15.45 -0.94 -13.52
C LEU A 44 15.40 -2.04 -14.59
N SER A 45 15.49 -3.30 -14.17
CA SER A 45 15.15 -4.41 -15.06
C SER A 45 13.64 -4.37 -15.36
N ALA A 46 13.25 -4.82 -16.56
CA ALA A 46 11.84 -4.89 -16.93
C ALA A 46 11.02 -5.71 -15.92
N GLY A 47 11.63 -6.75 -15.34
CA GLY A 47 11.01 -7.57 -14.30
C GLY A 47 10.73 -6.80 -13.01
N THR A 48 11.69 -6.01 -12.51
CA THR A 48 11.47 -5.22 -11.28
C THR A 48 10.47 -4.09 -11.51
N ALA A 49 10.50 -3.46 -12.68
CA ALA A 49 9.53 -2.44 -13.07
C ALA A 49 8.11 -3.01 -13.15
N ALA A 50 7.93 -4.17 -13.79
CA ALA A 50 6.64 -4.85 -13.87
C ALA A 50 6.12 -5.23 -12.47
N MET A 51 6.98 -5.78 -11.61
CA MET A 51 6.60 -6.12 -10.25
C MET A 51 6.21 -4.90 -9.41
N ALA A 52 6.95 -3.78 -9.54
CA ALA A 52 6.61 -2.53 -8.89
C ALA A 52 5.25 -1.98 -9.38
N ALA A 53 4.99 -2.03 -10.69
CA ALA A 53 3.72 -1.61 -11.27
C ALA A 53 2.55 -2.48 -10.78
N VAL A 54 2.71 -3.81 -10.78
CA VAL A 54 1.67 -4.75 -10.34
C VAL A 54 1.36 -4.58 -8.86
N THR A 55 2.38 -4.49 -8.01
CA THR A 55 2.17 -4.33 -6.56
C THR A 55 1.54 -2.98 -6.21
N ALA A 56 1.99 -1.88 -6.80
CA ALA A 56 1.38 -0.56 -6.61
C ALA A 56 -0.04 -0.50 -7.17
N GLY A 57 -0.27 -1.01 -8.38
CA GLY A 57 -1.59 -1.08 -9.00
C GLY A 57 -2.57 -1.93 -8.20
N PHE A 58 -2.12 -3.10 -7.71
CA PHE A 58 -2.92 -3.96 -6.85
C PHE A 58 -3.28 -3.27 -5.54
N LEU A 59 -2.35 -2.53 -4.92
CA LEU A 59 -2.62 -1.74 -3.71
C LEU A 59 -3.71 -0.68 -3.96
N VAL A 60 -3.65 0.03 -5.08
CA VAL A 60 -4.66 1.05 -5.45
C VAL A 60 -6.02 0.40 -5.69
N VAL A 61 -6.10 -0.60 -6.58
CA VAL A 61 -7.35 -1.25 -6.95
C VAL A 61 -8.00 -1.90 -5.74
N SER A 62 -7.21 -2.60 -4.91
CA SER A 62 -7.74 -3.25 -3.72
C SER A 62 -8.27 -2.26 -2.68
N SER A 63 -7.63 -1.11 -2.53
CA SER A 63 -8.07 -0.03 -1.64
C SER A 63 -9.35 0.65 -2.14
N VAL A 64 -9.46 0.91 -3.44
CA VAL A 64 -10.69 1.44 -4.05
C VAL A 64 -11.86 0.47 -3.85
N MET A 65 -11.65 -0.81 -4.12
CA MET A 65 -12.69 -1.83 -3.99
C MET A 65 -13.12 -2.05 -2.54
N ALA A 66 -12.18 -1.95 -1.59
CA ALA A 66 -12.50 -1.97 -0.16
C ALA A 66 -13.33 -0.74 0.25
N LEU A 67 -13.03 0.45 -0.29
CA LEU A 67 -13.85 1.65 -0.07
C LEU A 67 -15.26 1.52 -0.64
N LEU A 68 -15.42 0.84 -1.77
CA LEU A 68 -16.73 0.58 -2.37
C LEU A 68 -17.59 -0.39 -1.57
N GLY A 69 -17.08 -0.94 -0.46
CA GLY A 69 -17.82 -1.83 0.44
C GLY A 69 -17.57 -3.32 0.18
N LYS A 70 -16.90 -3.69 -0.92
CA LYS A 70 -16.79 -5.09 -1.30
C LYS A 70 -16.03 -5.93 -0.24
N PRO A 71 -16.68 -6.92 0.41
CA PRO A 71 -16.13 -7.57 1.60
C PRO A 71 -14.89 -8.43 1.35
N ARG A 72 -14.82 -9.08 0.17
CA ARG A 72 -13.63 -9.86 -0.24
C ARG A 72 -12.38 -8.97 -0.35
N TRP A 73 -12.57 -7.72 -0.76
CA TRP A 73 -11.49 -6.79 -1.03
C TRP A 73 -10.86 -6.21 0.24
N ARG A 74 -11.52 -6.32 1.40
CA ARG A 74 -10.91 -6.02 2.70
C ARG A 74 -9.64 -6.83 2.93
N ARG A 75 -9.69 -8.14 2.65
CA ARG A 75 -8.53 -9.03 2.83
C ARG A 75 -7.47 -8.80 1.75
N LEU A 76 -7.91 -8.57 0.51
CA LEU A 76 -7.01 -8.26 -0.60
C LEU A 76 -6.25 -6.94 -0.38
N MET A 77 -6.91 -5.91 0.16
CA MET A 77 -6.26 -4.65 0.53
C MET A 77 -5.20 -4.88 1.61
N LEU A 78 -5.48 -5.71 2.62
CA LEU A 78 -4.49 -6.03 3.65
C LEU A 78 -3.30 -6.79 3.06
N LEU A 79 -3.53 -7.77 2.20
CA LEU A 79 -2.47 -8.51 1.51
C LEU A 79 -1.66 -7.60 0.59
N GLY A 80 -2.31 -6.67 -0.10
CA GLY A 80 -1.65 -5.67 -0.95
C GLY A 80 -0.78 -4.73 -0.14
N ALA A 81 -1.28 -4.25 1.00
CA ALA A 81 -0.50 -3.43 1.92
C ALA A 81 0.72 -4.19 2.47
N LEU A 82 0.54 -5.46 2.86
CA LEU A 82 1.64 -6.30 3.34
C LEU A 82 2.70 -6.54 2.26
N ALA A 83 2.28 -6.88 1.03
CA ALA A 83 3.20 -7.10 -0.08
C ALA A 83 3.95 -5.82 -0.46
N PHE A 84 3.22 -4.70 -0.58
CA PHE A 84 3.81 -3.42 -0.97
C PHE A 84 4.72 -2.86 0.12
N TYR A 85 4.17 -2.51 1.30
CA TYR A 85 4.95 -1.91 2.38
C TYR A 85 5.98 -2.87 2.95
N GLY A 86 5.66 -4.17 3.05
CA GLY A 86 6.62 -5.18 3.49
C GLY A 86 7.81 -5.31 2.54
N SER A 87 7.58 -5.31 1.21
CA SER A 87 8.69 -5.33 0.26
C SER A 87 9.57 -4.08 0.34
N VAL A 88 9.00 -2.91 0.56
CA VAL A 88 9.74 -1.64 0.76
C VAL A 88 10.56 -1.67 2.04
N MET A 89 9.98 -2.18 3.14
CA MET A 89 10.69 -2.35 4.41
C MET A 89 11.87 -3.32 4.27
N VAL A 90 11.64 -4.49 3.66
CA VAL A 90 12.70 -5.49 3.46
C VAL A 90 13.81 -4.94 2.58
N GLN A 91 13.49 -4.30 1.45
CA GLN A 91 14.51 -3.67 0.60
C GLN A 91 15.30 -2.60 1.34
N SER A 92 14.63 -1.73 2.10
CA SER A 92 15.29 -0.67 2.87
C SER A 92 16.18 -1.23 3.98
N ALA A 93 15.75 -2.32 4.64
CA ALA A 93 16.54 -3.00 5.67
C ALA A 93 17.75 -3.73 5.08
N LEU A 94 17.61 -4.37 3.92
CA LEU A 94 18.72 -5.01 3.21
C LEU A 94 19.78 -3.98 2.78
N LEU A 95 19.35 -2.84 2.22
CA LEU A 95 20.26 -1.73 1.90
C LEU A 95 20.94 -1.15 3.14
N LEU A 96 20.24 -1.11 4.28
CA LEU A 96 20.81 -0.66 5.54
C LEU A 96 21.85 -1.64 6.09
N ALA A 97 21.65 -2.95 5.92
CA ALA A 97 22.64 -3.96 6.28
C ALA A 97 23.90 -3.89 5.40
N GLN A 98 23.78 -3.37 4.19
CA GLN A 98 24.86 -3.15 3.23
C GLN A 98 25.40 -1.70 3.26
N ALA A 99 25.08 -0.93 4.31
CA ALA A 99 25.28 0.52 4.33
C ALA A 99 26.74 1.00 4.14
N GLN A 100 27.75 0.14 4.34
CA GLN A 100 29.15 0.48 4.08
C GLN A 100 29.44 0.71 2.58
N ASP A 101 28.66 0.11 1.68
CA ASP A 101 28.83 0.22 0.21
C ASP A 101 27.68 1.00 -0.47
N SER A 102 26.76 1.57 0.32
CA SER A 102 25.54 2.20 -0.18
C SER A 102 25.72 3.70 -0.44
N LEU A 103 25.38 4.15 -1.65
CA LEU A 103 25.25 5.57 -2.02
C LEU A 103 24.11 6.30 -1.26
N VAL A 104 23.23 5.56 -0.57
CA VAL A 104 22.07 6.11 0.14
C VAL A 104 22.38 6.26 1.64
N PRO A 105 22.16 7.45 2.24
CA PRO A 105 22.37 7.66 3.66
C PRO A 105 21.49 6.75 4.53
N ALA A 106 22.09 6.15 5.57
CA ALA A 106 21.41 5.27 6.51
C ALA A 106 20.17 5.92 7.16
N SER A 107 20.22 7.21 7.47
CA SER A 107 19.09 7.96 8.04
C SER A 107 17.87 7.98 7.12
N LYS A 108 18.08 8.02 5.80
CA LYS A 108 17.00 7.96 4.80
C LYS A 108 16.39 6.55 4.78
N LEU A 109 17.22 5.51 4.77
CA LEU A 109 16.75 4.12 4.79
C LEU A 109 15.95 3.79 6.05
N ILE A 110 16.43 4.22 7.22
CA ILE A 110 15.72 4.09 8.50
C ILE A 110 14.36 4.81 8.43
N SER A 111 14.34 6.04 7.90
CA SER A 111 13.10 6.80 7.74
C SER A 111 12.10 6.08 6.84
N HIS A 112 12.57 5.44 5.77
CA HIS A 112 11.73 4.61 4.90
C HIS A 112 11.16 3.39 5.63
N VAL A 113 11.99 2.65 6.38
CA VAL A 113 11.53 1.49 7.17
C VAL A 113 10.46 1.90 8.18
N ILE A 114 10.71 2.96 8.94
CA ILE A 114 9.77 3.46 9.96
C ILE A 114 8.46 3.89 9.30
N ARG A 115 8.55 4.69 8.22
CA ARG A 115 7.36 5.16 7.50
C ARG A 115 6.52 4.01 6.97
N SER A 116 7.12 3.05 6.27
CA SER A 116 6.40 1.90 5.73
C SER A 116 5.86 0.99 6.84
N GLY A 117 6.55 0.89 7.98
CA GLY A 117 6.05 0.21 9.18
C GLY A 117 4.79 0.87 9.74
N LEU A 118 4.77 2.21 9.82
CA LEU A 118 3.59 2.98 10.25
C LEU A 118 2.42 2.82 9.25
N GLU A 119 2.69 2.90 7.95
CA GLU A 119 1.68 2.71 6.90
C GLU A 119 1.06 1.30 6.97
N LEU A 120 1.87 0.28 7.23
CA LEU A 120 1.39 -1.08 7.46
C LEU A 120 0.58 -1.21 8.76
N ALA A 121 1.03 -0.59 9.85
CA ALA A 121 0.32 -0.57 11.12
C ALA A 121 -1.06 0.11 11.01
N ILE A 122 -1.16 1.20 10.25
CA ILE A 122 -2.44 1.87 9.95
C ILE A 122 -3.38 0.92 9.20
N ASN A 123 -2.87 0.19 8.21
CA ASN A 123 -3.66 -0.80 7.47
C ASN A 123 -4.18 -1.91 8.39
N LEU A 124 -3.32 -2.45 9.27
CA LEU A 124 -3.71 -3.47 10.26
C LEU A 124 -4.78 -2.93 11.21
N TRP A 125 -4.55 -1.75 11.78
CA TRP A 125 -5.50 -1.10 12.70
C TRP A 125 -6.86 -0.83 12.04
N ALA A 126 -6.87 -0.38 10.78
CA ALA A 126 -8.09 -0.08 10.06
C ALA A 126 -8.86 -1.36 9.67
N LEU A 127 -8.17 -2.38 9.13
CA LEU A 127 -8.82 -3.55 8.51
C LEU A 127 -9.11 -4.67 9.51
N LEU A 128 -8.34 -4.79 10.60
CA LEU A 128 -8.57 -5.79 11.64
C LEU A 128 -9.54 -5.32 12.73
N SER A 129 -9.85 -4.02 12.81
CA SER A 129 -10.78 -3.48 13.80
C SER A 129 -12.16 -4.15 13.74
N LEU A 130 -12.73 -4.44 14.91
CA LEU A 130 -14.09 -4.98 15.07
C LEU A 130 -15.14 -4.16 14.30
N LYS A 131 -15.03 -2.82 14.29
CA LYS A 131 -15.97 -1.94 13.57
C LYS A 131 -15.94 -2.19 12.06
N THR A 132 -14.75 -2.36 11.50
CA THR A 132 -14.57 -2.66 10.08
C THR A 132 -15.03 -4.08 9.76
N ARG A 133 -14.78 -5.04 10.65
CA ARG A 133 -15.31 -6.40 10.51
C ARG A 133 -16.83 -6.43 10.49
N GLN A 134 -17.48 -5.71 11.39
CA GLN A 134 -18.95 -5.59 11.45
C GLN A 134 -19.53 -4.91 10.20
N TYR A 135 -18.90 -3.85 9.72
CA TYR A 135 -19.30 -3.16 8.48
C TYR A 135 -19.34 -4.14 7.29
N PHE A 136 -18.24 -4.85 7.02
CA PHE A 136 -18.17 -5.79 5.91
C PHE A 136 -18.97 -7.09 6.15
N GLY A 137 -19.14 -7.52 7.40
CA GLY A 137 -19.94 -8.70 7.75
C GLY A 137 -21.44 -8.49 7.51
N ARG A 138 -21.93 -7.27 7.72
CA ARG A 138 -23.33 -6.91 7.42
C ARG A 138 -23.58 -6.72 5.93
N GLU A 139 -22.62 -6.19 5.17
CA GLU A 139 -22.74 -6.16 3.70
C GLU A 139 -22.82 -7.57 3.10
N LEU A 140 -22.06 -8.53 3.63
CA LEU A 140 -22.12 -9.94 3.22
C LEU A 140 -23.48 -10.61 3.51
N ALA A 141 -24.21 -10.14 4.52
CA ALA A 141 -25.53 -10.65 4.85
C ALA A 141 -26.66 -9.97 4.05
N ALA A 142 -26.35 -8.89 3.32
CA ALA A 142 -27.29 -8.13 2.51
C ALA A 142 -27.22 -8.46 1.01
N THR A 143 -26.22 -9.25 0.59
CA THR A 143 -26.02 -9.78 -0.76
C THR A 143 -26.38 -11.25 -0.82
#